data_AF-A0A0Q4FVG9-F1
#
_entry.id   AF-A0A0Q4FVG9-F1
#
_cell.length_a   1.000
_cell.length_b   1.000
_cell.length_c   1.000
_cell.angle_alpha   90.00
_cell.angle_beta   90.00
_cell.angle_gamma   90.00
#
_symmetry.space_group_name_H-M   'P 1'
#
loop_
_entity.id
_entity.type
_entity.pdbx_description
1 polymer ?
#
loop_
_entity_poly.entity_id
_entity_poly.type
_entity_poly.pdbx_seq_one_letter_code
_entity_poly.pdbx_strand_id
1 'polypeptide(L)'
;MNYQFIFFEEHLTSLQTKKTFAKNFAMESKKNLEREHSRLTRSFRDMAVELNNHEKSKAYFNFHQQNLTLLMDKTSTEKKLREKDPEHKIIISTLEALLDIMEELLIWMKQIFPEIFDYKGRVPIKMIESEISEIENDLNLIIGEFEKKKLDAKLMQVTRSVLDISQIISFQDLKFWRESCYKIHQDLMLLDSIDEFRIIKILMGLGINHPDLFFYAKRHISKEIEHKTTLGEKISAVCSYRKEIRVLYRETQMLQFTRKPDIRRTIKKFLREELLLLRAMEFVNHEVEEAGIMNANYKVSFSVKQLAFFVHLQMETGIIIWQRAKFAHQYIARHFSTVERDSISEKSARNAHYNHASEDIKKVIAKLSEMLALAQERY
;
A
#
# COMPACT_ATOMS: atom_id res chain seq x y z
N MET A 1 34.92 -29.65 2.42
CA MET A 1 33.68 -29.90 1.66
C MET A 1 34.12 -30.29 0.26
N ASN A 2 33.82 -31.52 -0.19
CA ASN A 2 34.30 -32.00 -1.49
C ASN A 2 33.47 -31.40 -2.62
N TYR A 3 34.12 -30.65 -3.51
CA TYR A 3 33.50 -30.03 -4.67
C TYR A 3 33.18 -31.08 -5.74
N GLN A 4 31.96 -31.03 -6.30
CA GLN A 4 31.46 -32.10 -7.17
C GLN A 4 31.47 -31.79 -8.67
N PHE A 5 31.63 -30.53 -9.11
CA PHE A 5 31.41 -30.13 -10.51
C PHE A 5 32.68 -30.01 -11.37
N ILE A 6 33.78 -30.65 -10.96
CA ILE A 6 35.07 -30.61 -11.67
C ILE A 6 34.89 -31.02 -13.14
N PHE A 7 34.12 -32.09 -13.41
CA PHE A 7 33.87 -32.53 -14.79
C PHE A 7 33.19 -31.45 -15.65
N PHE A 8 32.17 -30.75 -15.13
CA PHE A 8 31.50 -29.71 -15.90
C PHE A 8 32.42 -28.51 -16.18
N GLU A 9 33.28 -28.13 -15.23
CA GLU A 9 34.27 -27.07 -15.43
C GLU A 9 35.32 -27.44 -16.47
N GLU A 10 35.85 -28.67 -16.39
CA GLU A 10 36.80 -29.19 -17.37
C GLU A 10 36.17 -29.29 -18.76
N HIS A 11 34.90 -29.71 -18.82
CA HIS A 11 34.15 -29.80 -20.07
C HIS A 11 33.98 -28.41 -20.70
N LEU A 12 33.53 -27.41 -19.93
CA LEU A 12 33.44 -26.03 -20.39
C LEU A 12 34.80 -25.50 -20.85
N THR A 13 35.86 -25.72 -20.06
CA THR A 13 37.22 -25.28 -20.40
C THR A 13 37.71 -25.91 -21.71
N SER A 14 37.41 -27.19 -21.95
CA SER A 14 37.73 -27.86 -23.20
C SER A 14 36.97 -27.26 -24.39
N LEU A 15 35.71 -26.83 -24.19
CA LEU A 15 34.91 -26.17 -25.22
C LEU A 15 35.42 -24.76 -25.55
N GLN A 16 36.00 -24.07 -24.56
CA GLN A 16 36.56 -22.73 -24.73
C GLN A 16 37.91 -22.73 -25.46
N THR A 17 38.76 -23.72 -25.15
CA THR A 17 40.17 -23.75 -25.57
C THR A 17 40.42 -24.48 -26.88
N LYS A 18 39.66 -25.52 -27.19
CA LYS A 18 39.87 -26.32 -28.40
C LYS A 18 39.20 -25.69 -29.62
N LYS A 19 39.93 -25.65 -30.73
CA LYS A 19 39.44 -25.14 -32.03
C LYS A 19 38.91 -26.24 -32.95
N THR A 20 39.29 -27.49 -32.70
CA THR A 20 38.90 -28.64 -33.52
C THR A 20 38.36 -29.77 -32.65
N PHE A 21 37.28 -30.39 -33.11
CA PHE A 21 36.61 -31.50 -32.43
C PHE A 21 36.41 -32.67 -33.40
N ALA A 22 36.47 -33.90 -32.89
CA ALA A 22 36.17 -35.08 -33.69
C ALA A 22 34.70 -35.07 -34.14
N LYS A 23 34.38 -35.70 -35.29
CA LYS A 23 33.01 -35.74 -35.83
C LYS A 23 31.97 -36.31 -34.84
N ASN A 24 32.39 -37.21 -33.95
CA ASN A 24 31.50 -37.85 -32.97
C ASN A 24 31.51 -37.16 -31.59
N PHE A 25 32.22 -36.03 -31.44
CA PHE A 25 32.43 -35.37 -30.15
C PHE A 25 31.12 -34.98 -29.47
N ALA A 26 30.14 -34.43 -30.20
CA ALA A 26 28.86 -34.02 -29.62
C ALA A 26 28.09 -35.21 -28.99
N MET A 27 28.07 -36.36 -29.68
CA MET A 27 27.40 -37.56 -29.19
C MET A 27 28.12 -38.15 -27.96
N GLU A 28 29.45 -38.20 -27.99
CA GLU A 28 30.24 -38.69 -26.86
C GLU A 28 30.15 -37.76 -25.65
N SER A 29 30.22 -36.44 -25.90
CA SER A 29 30.02 -35.41 -24.88
C SER A 29 28.67 -35.59 -24.18
N LYS A 30 27.57 -35.67 -24.95
CA LYS A 30 26.24 -35.87 -24.38
C LYS A 30 26.16 -37.11 -23.48
N LYS A 31 26.69 -38.25 -23.94
CA LYS A 31 26.73 -39.49 -23.15
C LYS A 31 27.55 -39.34 -21.86
N ASN A 32 28.65 -38.59 -21.91
CA ASN A 32 29.46 -38.33 -20.72
C ASN A 32 28.77 -37.37 -19.74
N LEU A 33 28.06 -36.36 -20.25
CA LEU A 33 27.24 -35.45 -19.44
C LEU A 33 26.11 -36.21 -18.71
N GLU A 34 25.41 -37.12 -19.39
CA GLU A 34 24.35 -37.95 -18.79
C GLU A 34 24.88 -38.89 -17.69
N ARG A 35 26.06 -39.48 -17.92
CA ARG A 35 26.76 -40.29 -16.91
C ARG A 35 27.13 -39.47 -15.69
N GLU A 36 27.65 -38.26 -15.91
CA GLU A 36 28.04 -37.37 -14.83
C GLU A 36 26.82 -36.88 -14.03
N HIS A 37 25.73 -36.53 -14.71
CA HIS A 37 24.46 -36.21 -14.07
C HIS A 37 23.99 -37.35 -13.14
N SER A 38 24.06 -38.60 -13.62
CA SER A 38 23.70 -39.79 -12.83
C SER A 38 24.63 -39.99 -11.63
N ARG A 39 25.94 -39.72 -11.79
CA ARG A 39 26.91 -39.76 -10.68
C ARG A 39 26.59 -38.69 -9.63
N LEU A 40 26.31 -37.47 -10.07
CA LEU A 40 26.02 -36.32 -9.21
C LEU A 40 24.75 -36.53 -8.41
N THR A 41 23.65 -36.92 -9.06
CA THR A 41 22.38 -37.20 -8.37
C THR A 41 22.52 -38.29 -7.30
N ARG A 42 23.31 -39.35 -7.56
CA ARG A 42 23.65 -40.36 -6.55
C ARG A 42 24.47 -39.77 -5.41
N SER A 43 25.54 -39.05 -5.72
CA SER A 43 26.42 -38.40 -4.74
C SER A 43 25.65 -37.46 -3.81
N PHE A 44 24.76 -36.62 -4.35
CA PHE A 44 23.93 -35.72 -3.53
C PHE A 44 22.96 -36.49 -2.62
N ARG A 45 22.38 -37.61 -3.08
CA ARG A 45 21.53 -38.47 -2.23
C ARG A 45 22.33 -39.10 -1.09
N ASP A 46 23.48 -39.67 -1.41
CA ASP A 46 24.33 -40.32 -0.41
C ASP A 46 24.79 -39.29 0.63
N MET A 47 25.23 -38.11 0.20
CA MET A 47 25.63 -37.01 1.09
C MET A 47 24.48 -36.49 1.97
N ALA A 48 23.25 -36.44 1.46
CA ALA A 48 22.09 -36.04 2.26
C ALA A 48 21.81 -37.02 3.41
N VAL A 49 22.07 -38.31 3.19
CA VAL A 49 21.93 -39.35 4.23
C VAL A 49 23.12 -39.33 5.19
N GLU A 50 24.35 -39.27 4.66
CA GLU A 50 25.59 -39.33 5.46
C GLU A 50 25.75 -38.16 6.43
N LEU A 51 25.39 -36.94 6.01
CA LEU A 51 25.57 -35.76 6.85
C LEU A 51 24.68 -35.80 8.10
N ASN A 52 23.55 -36.52 8.05
CA ASN A 52 22.57 -36.75 9.12
C ASN A 52 22.29 -35.52 10.01
N ASN A 53 22.39 -34.33 9.41
CA ASN A 53 22.28 -33.04 10.06
C ASN A 53 21.76 -32.04 9.04
N HIS A 54 20.60 -31.45 9.34
CA HIS A 54 19.89 -30.58 8.42
C HIS A 54 20.71 -29.35 8.03
N GLU A 55 21.34 -28.66 8.99
CA GLU A 55 22.15 -27.45 8.72
C GLU A 55 23.40 -27.74 7.90
N LYS A 56 24.09 -28.86 8.18
CA LYS A 56 25.25 -29.27 7.37
C LYS A 56 24.84 -29.63 5.94
N SER A 57 23.71 -30.32 5.79
CA SER A 57 23.15 -30.66 4.48
C SER A 57 22.78 -29.39 3.72
N LYS A 58 22.13 -28.43 4.39
CA LYS A 58 21.80 -27.13 3.83
C LYS A 58 23.01 -26.34 3.37
N ALA A 59 24.04 -26.23 4.20
CA ALA A 59 25.28 -25.58 3.80
C ALA A 59 25.92 -26.27 2.58
N TYR A 60 25.90 -27.61 2.53
CA TYR A 60 26.44 -28.39 1.41
C TYR A 60 25.66 -28.17 0.10
N PHE A 61 24.34 -28.28 0.14
CA PHE A 61 23.48 -28.10 -1.03
C PHE A 61 23.49 -26.65 -1.51
N ASN A 62 23.46 -25.67 -0.61
CA ASN A 62 23.52 -24.25 -0.98
C ASN A 62 24.85 -23.90 -1.66
N PHE A 63 25.97 -24.41 -1.13
CA PHE A 63 27.28 -24.23 -1.74
C PHE A 63 27.30 -24.78 -3.18
N HIS A 64 26.78 -25.99 -3.39
CA HIS A 64 26.74 -26.59 -4.72
C HIS A 64 25.74 -25.88 -5.64
N GLN A 65 24.55 -25.52 -5.16
CA GLN A 65 23.59 -24.74 -5.94
C GLN A 65 24.20 -23.43 -6.45
N GLN A 66 24.89 -22.68 -5.60
CA GLN A 66 25.57 -21.44 -5.98
C GLN A 66 26.65 -21.67 -7.05
N ASN A 67 27.50 -22.69 -6.88
CA ASN A 67 28.53 -22.99 -7.87
C ASN A 67 27.94 -23.47 -9.20
N LEU A 68 26.87 -24.26 -9.16
CA LEU A 68 26.17 -24.72 -10.36
C LEU A 68 25.53 -23.54 -11.11
N THR A 69 24.87 -22.62 -10.40
CA THR A 69 24.34 -21.38 -10.98
C THR A 69 25.46 -20.55 -11.64
N LEU A 70 26.61 -20.37 -10.97
CA LEU A 70 27.75 -19.63 -11.54
C LEU A 70 28.29 -20.31 -12.80
N LEU A 71 28.35 -21.64 -12.82
CA LEU A 71 28.82 -22.39 -13.98
C LEU A 71 27.83 -22.29 -15.14
N MET A 72 26.53 -22.38 -14.88
CA MET A 72 25.48 -22.16 -15.88
C MET A 72 25.54 -20.76 -16.50
N ASP A 73 25.76 -19.71 -15.69
CA ASP A 73 25.90 -18.34 -16.17
C ASP A 73 27.13 -18.16 -17.07
N LYS A 74 28.26 -18.78 -16.69
CA LYS A 74 29.48 -18.79 -17.51
C LYS A 74 29.25 -19.50 -18.84
N THR A 75 28.64 -20.69 -18.81
CA THR A 75 28.32 -21.47 -20.02
C THR A 75 27.35 -20.73 -20.92
N SER A 76 26.33 -20.07 -20.36
CA SER A 76 25.36 -19.24 -21.11
C SER A 76 26.06 -18.07 -21.81
N THR A 77 27.00 -17.42 -21.12
CA THR A 77 27.79 -16.31 -21.67
C THR A 77 28.70 -16.78 -22.80
N GLU A 78 29.40 -17.90 -22.62
CA GLU A 78 30.24 -18.51 -23.67
C GLU A 78 29.40 -18.87 -24.90
N LYS A 79 28.23 -19.49 -24.70
CA LYS A 79 27.31 -19.83 -25.80
C LYS A 79 26.95 -18.59 -26.62
N LYS A 80 26.52 -17.51 -25.97
CA LYS A 80 26.19 -16.23 -26.63
C LYS A 80 27.37 -15.61 -27.38
N LEU A 81 28.60 -15.77 -26.87
CA LEU A 81 29.81 -15.30 -27.57
C LEU A 81 30.04 -16.09 -28.86
N ARG A 82 29.79 -17.41 -28.83
CA ARG A 82 30.00 -18.31 -29.98
C ARG A 82 28.86 -18.29 -31.00
N GLU A 83 27.63 -17.95 -30.61
CA GLU A 83 26.49 -17.82 -31.52
C GLU A 83 26.70 -16.81 -32.65
N LYS A 84 27.63 -15.86 -32.47
CA LYS A 84 28.00 -14.88 -33.51
C LYS A 84 28.85 -15.46 -34.63
N ASP A 85 29.38 -16.68 -34.44
CA ASP A 85 30.28 -17.34 -35.38
C ASP A 85 29.65 -18.65 -35.90
N PRO A 86 29.18 -18.68 -37.16
CA PRO A 86 28.48 -19.83 -37.74
C PRO A 86 29.36 -21.08 -37.90
N GLU A 87 30.70 -20.97 -37.82
CA GLU A 87 31.61 -22.12 -37.92
C GLU A 87 31.58 -23.01 -36.66
N HIS A 88 31.03 -22.52 -35.54
CA HIS A 88 31.08 -23.19 -34.24
C HIS A 88 29.81 -23.98 -33.86
N LYS A 89 29.00 -24.41 -34.83
CA LYS A 89 27.72 -25.11 -34.58
C LYS A 89 27.82 -26.31 -33.62
N ILE A 90 28.89 -27.11 -33.73
CA ILE A 90 29.14 -28.26 -32.85
C ILE A 90 29.36 -27.80 -31.39
N ILE A 91 30.17 -26.76 -31.18
CA ILE A 91 30.44 -26.20 -29.84
C ILE A 91 29.14 -25.67 -29.23
N ILE A 92 28.37 -24.88 -30.00
CA ILE A 92 27.09 -24.32 -29.53
C ILE A 92 26.14 -25.44 -29.09
N SER A 93 25.98 -26.49 -29.91
CA SER A 93 25.12 -27.63 -29.55
C SER A 93 25.61 -28.39 -28.30
N THR A 94 26.92 -28.40 -28.05
CA THR A 94 27.50 -29.07 -26.89
C THR A 94 27.38 -28.21 -25.63
N LEU A 95 27.54 -26.88 -25.75
CA LEU A 95 27.28 -25.93 -24.68
C LEU A 95 25.81 -25.97 -24.26
N GLU A 96 24.88 -26.10 -25.22
CA GLU A 96 23.46 -26.26 -24.93
C GLU A 96 23.19 -27.56 -24.17
N ALA A 97 23.73 -28.70 -24.62
CA ALA A 97 23.58 -29.96 -23.90
C ALA A 97 24.16 -29.91 -22.47
N LEU A 98 25.26 -29.17 -22.26
CA LEU A 98 25.83 -28.93 -20.94
C LEU A 98 24.89 -28.07 -20.08
N LEU A 99 24.29 -27.01 -20.62
CA LEU A 99 23.31 -26.17 -19.93
C LEU A 99 22.08 -26.99 -19.51
N ASP A 100 21.52 -27.78 -20.43
CA ASP A 100 20.32 -28.58 -20.20
C ASP A 100 20.56 -29.57 -19.04
N ILE A 101 21.72 -30.25 -19.01
CA ILE A 101 22.07 -31.19 -17.94
C ILE A 101 22.26 -30.50 -16.58
N MET A 102 22.86 -29.30 -16.56
CA MET A 102 22.99 -28.52 -15.32
C MET A 102 21.62 -28.01 -14.81
N GLU A 103 20.74 -27.63 -15.73
CA GLU A 103 19.37 -27.23 -15.43
C GLU A 103 18.55 -28.40 -14.87
N GLU A 104 18.61 -29.58 -15.52
CA GLU A 104 17.99 -30.81 -15.02
C GLU A 104 18.44 -31.14 -13.60
N LEU A 105 19.73 -30.99 -13.30
CA LEU A 105 20.28 -31.21 -11.96
C LEU A 105 19.71 -30.21 -10.93
N LEU A 106 19.60 -28.92 -11.28
CA LEU A 106 18.99 -27.92 -10.39
C LEU A 106 17.50 -28.20 -10.15
N ILE A 107 16.76 -28.54 -11.19
CA ILE A 107 15.34 -28.92 -11.09
C ILE A 107 15.19 -30.13 -10.17
N TRP A 108 16.04 -31.14 -10.36
CA TRP A 108 16.08 -32.33 -9.52
C TRP A 108 16.39 -31.98 -8.06
N MET A 109 17.39 -31.13 -7.80
CA MET A 109 17.71 -30.68 -6.42
C MET A 109 16.51 -30.00 -5.76
N LYS A 110 15.80 -29.13 -6.50
CA LYS A 110 14.59 -28.44 -6.04
C LYS A 110 13.45 -29.41 -5.73
N GLN A 111 13.28 -30.45 -6.53
CA GLN A 111 12.19 -31.43 -6.38
C GLN A 111 12.45 -32.44 -5.26
N ILE A 112 13.68 -32.96 -5.16
CA ILE A 112 14.01 -34.02 -4.20
C ILE A 112 14.34 -33.45 -2.81
N PHE A 113 14.91 -32.24 -2.73
CA PHE A 113 15.32 -31.62 -1.47
C PHE A 113 14.71 -30.21 -1.29
N PRO A 114 13.38 -30.05 -1.35
CA PRO A 114 12.74 -28.74 -1.33
C PRO A 114 13.01 -27.96 -0.05
N GLU A 115 13.12 -28.62 1.10
CA GLU A 115 13.37 -27.95 2.39
C GLU A 115 14.79 -27.39 2.52
N ILE A 116 15.73 -27.96 1.76
CA ILE A 116 17.16 -27.64 1.82
C ILE A 116 17.55 -26.67 0.70
N PHE A 117 16.80 -26.66 -0.41
CA PHE A 117 17.03 -25.81 -1.57
C PHE A 117 17.02 -24.31 -1.22
N ASP A 118 18.02 -23.56 -1.72
CA ASP A 118 18.11 -22.13 -1.48
C ASP A 118 17.22 -21.35 -2.44
N TYR A 119 15.96 -21.13 -2.07
CA TYR A 119 15.06 -20.30 -2.86
C TYR A 119 15.49 -18.83 -2.94
N LYS A 120 16.31 -18.34 -2.01
CA LYS A 120 16.84 -16.97 -2.05
C LYS A 120 18.07 -16.87 -2.94
N GLY A 121 18.62 -18.00 -3.37
CA GLY A 121 19.72 -18.09 -4.32
C GLY A 121 19.32 -17.53 -5.68
N ARG A 122 20.32 -17.06 -6.42
CA ARG A 122 20.15 -16.49 -7.76
C ARG A 122 19.69 -17.56 -8.76
N VAL A 123 18.75 -17.20 -9.64
CA VAL A 123 18.35 -18.06 -10.78
C VAL A 123 19.39 -17.95 -11.91
N PRO A 124 19.82 -19.07 -12.52
CA PRO A 124 20.68 -19.03 -13.70
C PRO A 124 20.05 -18.28 -14.87
N ILE A 125 20.86 -17.59 -15.66
CA ILE A 125 20.40 -16.81 -16.84
C ILE A 125 19.56 -17.68 -17.79
N LYS A 126 20.01 -18.90 -18.11
CA LYS A 126 19.31 -19.84 -18.98
C LYS A 126 17.87 -20.14 -18.52
N MET A 127 17.67 -20.35 -17.22
CA MET A 127 16.34 -20.61 -16.65
C MET A 127 15.47 -19.34 -16.62
N ILE A 128 16.08 -18.17 -16.43
CA ILE A 128 15.35 -16.90 -16.55
C ILE A 128 14.86 -16.72 -18.00
N GLU A 129 15.71 -17.00 -18.99
CA GLU A 129 15.36 -16.85 -20.42
C GLU A 129 14.22 -17.76 -20.86
N SER A 130 14.19 -19.02 -20.39
CA SER A 130 13.08 -19.93 -20.70
C SER A 130 11.76 -19.45 -20.11
N GLU A 131 11.80 -18.85 -18.92
CA GLU A 131 10.61 -18.44 -18.16
C GLU A 131 10.13 -17.02 -18.50
N ILE A 132 11.03 -16.14 -18.95
CA ILE A 132 10.72 -14.76 -19.37
C ILE A 132 9.58 -14.76 -20.37
N SER A 133 9.67 -15.61 -21.40
CA SER A 133 8.68 -15.59 -22.49
C SER A 133 7.27 -15.90 -22.01
N GLU A 134 7.13 -16.83 -21.05
CA GLU A 134 5.83 -17.15 -20.45
C GLU A 134 5.30 -16.00 -19.60
N ILE A 135 6.15 -15.42 -18.74
CA ILE A 135 5.76 -14.30 -17.87
C ILE A 135 5.41 -13.05 -18.69
N GLU A 136 6.15 -12.77 -19.77
CA GLU A 136 5.85 -11.67 -20.70
C GLU A 136 4.52 -11.89 -21.41
N ASN A 137 4.26 -13.13 -21.85
CA ASN A 137 2.98 -13.48 -22.47
C ASN A 137 1.82 -13.27 -21.49
N ASP A 138 1.94 -13.75 -20.25
CA ASP A 138 0.94 -13.55 -19.21
C ASP A 138 0.72 -12.07 -18.91
N LEU A 139 1.81 -11.29 -18.80
CA LEU A 139 1.74 -9.85 -18.59
C LEU A 139 1.03 -9.16 -19.76
N ASN A 140 1.33 -9.53 -21.00
CA ASN A 140 0.67 -8.96 -22.16
C ASN A 140 -0.82 -9.35 -22.21
N LEU A 141 -1.19 -10.55 -21.79
CA LEU A 141 -2.60 -10.94 -21.64
C LEU A 141 -3.30 -10.08 -20.58
N ILE A 142 -2.68 -9.87 -19.41
CA ILE A 142 -3.20 -9.00 -18.35
C ILE A 142 -3.43 -7.58 -18.87
N ILE A 143 -2.44 -7.00 -19.57
CA ILE A 143 -2.56 -5.65 -20.12
C ILE A 143 -3.63 -5.58 -21.23
N GLY A 144 -3.70 -6.59 -22.09
CA GLY A 144 -4.77 -6.68 -23.11
C GLY A 144 -6.16 -6.71 -22.50
N GLU A 145 -6.35 -7.36 -21.34
CA GLU A 145 -7.61 -7.32 -20.60
C GLU A 145 -7.90 -5.94 -19.99
N PHE A 146 -6.87 -5.22 -19.54
CA PHE A 146 -7.03 -3.85 -19.05
C PHE A 146 -7.47 -2.90 -20.17
N GLU A 147 -6.93 -3.07 -21.38
CA GLU A 147 -7.32 -2.31 -22.57
C GLU A 147 -8.77 -2.61 -22.96
N LYS A 148 -9.17 -3.89 -23.02
CA LYS A 148 -10.56 -4.30 -23.32
C LYS A 148 -11.56 -3.69 -22.33
N LYS A 149 -11.20 -3.65 -21.05
CA LYS A 149 -12.03 -3.06 -19.98
C LYS A 149 -11.87 -1.54 -19.85
N LYS A 150 -11.09 -0.89 -20.73
CA LYS A 150 -10.88 0.57 -20.81
C LYS A 150 -10.37 1.18 -19.49
N LEU A 151 -9.45 0.50 -18.81
CA LEU A 151 -8.81 1.01 -17.59
C LEU A 151 -7.79 2.12 -17.89
N ASP A 152 -7.48 2.96 -16.89
CA ASP A 152 -6.51 4.06 -17.04
C ASP A 152 -5.14 3.57 -17.58
N ALA A 153 -4.62 4.28 -18.59
CA ALA A 153 -3.32 4.02 -19.16
C ALA A 153 -2.19 4.08 -18.13
N LYS A 154 -2.34 4.90 -17.09
CA LYS A 154 -1.34 4.95 -16.02
C LYS A 154 -1.36 3.69 -15.14
N LEU A 155 -2.52 3.03 -14.95
CA LEU A 155 -2.58 1.73 -14.26
C LEU A 155 -1.85 0.65 -15.06
N MET A 156 -2.02 0.64 -16.38
CA MET A 156 -1.29 -0.28 -17.28
C MET A 156 0.23 -0.08 -17.17
N GLN A 157 0.69 1.18 -17.21
CA GLN A 157 2.11 1.50 -17.04
C GLN A 157 2.64 1.05 -15.66
N VAL A 158 1.89 1.32 -14.59
CA VAL A 158 2.27 0.89 -13.24
C VAL A 158 2.34 -0.64 -13.17
N THR A 159 1.38 -1.35 -13.77
CA THR A 159 1.35 -2.81 -13.78
C THR A 159 2.56 -3.40 -14.50
N ARG A 160 2.96 -2.83 -15.65
CA ARG A 160 4.21 -3.20 -16.33
C ARG A 160 5.44 -2.93 -15.47
N SER A 161 5.49 -1.79 -14.78
CA SER A 161 6.62 -1.45 -13.89
C SER A 161 6.71 -2.39 -12.68
N VAL A 162 5.59 -2.69 -12.03
CA VAL A 162 5.59 -3.54 -10.83
C VAL A 162 5.77 -5.02 -11.14
N LEU A 163 5.50 -5.47 -12.36
CA LEU A 163 5.73 -6.84 -12.81
C LEU A 163 6.89 -6.94 -13.81
N ASP A 164 7.81 -5.97 -13.80
CA ASP A 164 8.98 -5.99 -14.68
C ASP A 164 9.88 -7.18 -14.32
N ILE A 165 10.18 -7.98 -15.33
CA ILE A 165 10.94 -9.22 -15.20
C ILE A 165 12.42 -8.96 -14.92
N SER A 166 12.91 -7.75 -15.25
CA SER A 166 14.27 -7.32 -14.88
C SER A 166 14.52 -7.37 -13.36
N GLN A 167 13.45 -7.41 -12.56
CA GLN A 167 13.48 -7.45 -11.11
C GLN A 167 13.63 -8.90 -10.56
N ILE A 168 13.51 -9.93 -11.41
CA ILE A 168 13.67 -11.33 -11.01
C ILE A 168 15.14 -11.66 -10.85
N ILE A 169 15.55 -11.94 -9.60
CA ILE A 169 16.94 -12.27 -9.29
C ILE A 169 17.04 -13.69 -8.72
N SER A 170 16.11 -14.07 -7.85
CA SER A 170 16.13 -15.33 -7.10
C SER A 170 15.02 -16.30 -7.48
N PHE A 171 15.18 -17.58 -7.11
CA PHE A 171 14.14 -18.60 -7.37
C PHE A 171 12.82 -18.26 -6.68
N GLN A 172 12.90 -17.59 -5.53
CA GLN A 172 11.78 -17.06 -4.79
C GLN A 172 11.06 -15.97 -5.60
N ASP A 173 11.80 -15.06 -6.24
CA ASP A 173 11.23 -14.05 -7.13
C ASP A 173 10.56 -14.71 -8.34
N LEU A 174 11.25 -15.63 -9.01
CA LEU A 174 10.68 -16.31 -10.17
C LEU A 174 9.33 -16.99 -9.84
N LYS A 175 9.27 -17.66 -8.69
CA LYS A 175 8.02 -18.25 -8.17
C LYS A 175 6.96 -17.17 -7.91
N PHE A 176 7.32 -16.08 -7.25
CA PHE A 176 6.41 -14.96 -6.96
C PHE A 176 5.78 -14.40 -8.24
N TRP A 177 6.58 -14.12 -9.27
CA TRP A 177 6.10 -13.51 -10.52
C TRP A 177 5.16 -14.46 -11.26
N ARG A 178 5.50 -15.74 -11.42
CA ARG A 178 4.59 -16.72 -12.05
C ARG A 178 3.27 -16.85 -11.32
N GLU A 179 3.31 -17.04 -10.00
CA GLU A 179 2.09 -17.16 -9.19
C GLU A 179 1.25 -15.87 -9.24
N SER A 180 1.90 -14.71 -9.23
CA SER A 180 1.21 -13.41 -9.31
C SER A 180 0.56 -13.19 -10.67
N CYS A 181 1.28 -13.38 -11.78
CA CYS A 181 0.73 -13.22 -13.13
C CYS A 181 -0.45 -14.17 -13.36
N TYR A 182 -0.29 -15.45 -13.02
CA TYR A 182 -1.36 -16.44 -13.12
C TYR A 182 -2.61 -16.03 -12.32
N LYS A 183 -2.42 -15.58 -11.07
CA LYS A 183 -3.54 -15.17 -10.21
C LYS A 183 -4.23 -13.90 -10.69
N ILE A 184 -3.48 -12.90 -11.12
CA ILE A 184 -4.05 -11.69 -11.71
C ILE A 184 -4.90 -12.09 -12.92
N HIS A 185 -4.33 -12.86 -13.86
CA HIS A 185 -5.06 -13.27 -15.05
C HIS A 185 -6.35 -14.04 -14.71
N GLN A 186 -6.28 -15.00 -13.76
CA GLN A 186 -7.42 -15.75 -13.27
C GLN A 186 -8.52 -14.84 -12.69
N ASP A 187 -8.15 -13.89 -11.83
CA ASP A 187 -9.11 -12.96 -11.22
C ASP A 187 -9.75 -12.03 -12.24
N LEU A 188 -9.01 -11.61 -13.28
CA LEU A 188 -9.57 -10.77 -14.35
C LEU A 188 -10.62 -11.48 -15.18
N MET A 189 -10.43 -12.78 -15.43
CA MET A 189 -11.37 -13.62 -16.19
C MET A 189 -12.67 -13.87 -15.43
N LEU A 190 -12.63 -13.90 -14.10
CA LEU A 190 -13.80 -14.18 -13.26
C LEU A 190 -14.67 -12.95 -12.97
N LEU A 191 -14.20 -11.74 -13.29
CA LEU A 191 -14.87 -10.50 -12.94
C LEU A 191 -15.54 -9.84 -14.16
N ASP A 192 -16.88 -9.78 -14.12
CA ASP A 192 -17.70 -9.14 -15.17
C ASP A 192 -17.41 -7.64 -15.30
N SER A 193 -17.36 -6.94 -14.16
CA SER A 193 -16.99 -5.52 -14.06
C SER A 193 -15.78 -5.34 -13.17
N ILE A 194 -14.82 -4.55 -13.62
CA ILE A 194 -13.59 -4.27 -12.87
C ILE A 194 -13.39 -2.77 -12.83
N ASP A 195 -13.39 -2.20 -11.63
CA ASP A 195 -12.88 -0.85 -11.39
C ASP A 195 -11.37 -0.88 -11.07
N GLU A 196 -10.71 0.26 -11.23
CA GLU A 196 -9.27 0.39 -10.96
C GLU A 196 -8.89 0.05 -9.52
N PHE A 197 -9.75 0.37 -8.56
CA PHE A 197 -9.50 0.10 -7.16
C PHE A 197 -9.53 -1.41 -6.86
N ARG A 198 -10.32 -2.18 -7.60
CA ARG A 198 -10.32 -3.64 -7.56
C ARG A 198 -8.99 -4.21 -8.02
N ILE A 199 -8.41 -3.68 -9.11
CA ILE A 199 -7.06 -4.07 -9.56
C ILE A 199 -6.02 -3.75 -8.50
N ILE A 200 -6.05 -2.52 -7.94
CA ILE A 200 -5.15 -2.13 -6.85
C ILE A 200 -5.25 -3.14 -5.69
N LYS A 201 -6.47 -3.55 -5.30
CA LYS A 201 -6.69 -4.55 -4.25
C LYS A 201 -6.12 -5.92 -4.60
N ILE A 202 -6.29 -6.40 -5.83
CA ILE A 202 -5.71 -7.69 -6.28
C ILE A 202 -4.18 -7.64 -6.14
N LEU A 203 -3.55 -6.60 -6.69
CA LEU A 203 -2.10 -6.43 -6.62
C LEU A 203 -1.60 -6.38 -5.16
N MET A 204 -2.30 -5.63 -4.30
CA MET A 204 -1.98 -5.58 -2.86
C MET A 204 -2.22 -6.91 -2.14
N GLY A 205 -3.26 -7.66 -2.50
CA GLY A 205 -3.61 -8.96 -1.94
C GLY A 205 -2.56 -10.04 -2.24
N LEU A 206 -1.94 -9.94 -3.42
CA LEU A 206 -0.79 -10.75 -3.84
C LEU A 206 0.54 -10.34 -3.19
N GLY A 207 0.55 -9.30 -2.35
CA GLY A 207 1.77 -8.87 -1.66
C GLY A 207 2.74 -8.09 -2.53
N ILE A 208 2.29 -7.53 -3.66
CA ILE A 208 3.08 -6.59 -4.47
C ILE A 208 3.33 -5.34 -3.65
N ASN A 209 4.60 -4.98 -3.48
CA ASN A 209 5.03 -3.85 -2.65
C ASN A 209 6.01 -2.89 -3.34
N HIS A 210 5.86 -2.74 -4.65
CA HIS A 210 6.60 -1.78 -5.46
C HIS A 210 6.14 -0.31 -5.23
N PRO A 211 7.06 0.68 -5.12
CA PRO A 211 6.71 2.08 -4.87
C PRO A 211 5.69 2.68 -5.84
N ASP A 212 5.77 2.35 -7.13
CA ASP A 212 4.86 2.87 -8.14
C ASP A 212 3.40 2.49 -7.87
N LEU A 213 3.14 1.27 -7.36
CA LEU A 213 1.80 0.86 -6.95
C LEU A 213 1.30 1.70 -5.78
N PHE A 214 2.16 2.00 -4.81
CA PHE A 214 1.79 2.87 -3.68
C PHE A 214 1.41 4.27 -4.17
N PHE A 215 2.24 4.89 -5.01
CA PHE A 215 1.97 6.24 -5.52
C PHE A 215 0.70 6.27 -6.38
N TYR A 216 0.50 5.26 -7.21
CA TYR A 216 -0.72 5.13 -8.01
C TYR A 216 -1.96 4.99 -7.11
N ALA A 217 -1.95 4.05 -6.17
CA ALA A 217 -3.05 3.79 -5.26
C ALA A 217 -3.38 5.03 -4.42
N LYS A 218 -2.37 5.69 -3.84
CA LYS A 218 -2.54 6.94 -3.09
C LYS A 218 -3.24 8.00 -3.96
N ARG A 219 -2.73 8.24 -5.17
CA ARG A 219 -3.27 9.26 -6.09
C ARG A 219 -4.71 8.94 -6.52
N HIS A 220 -5.00 7.68 -6.84
CA HIS A 220 -6.35 7.23 -7.19
C HIS A 220 -7.33 7.51 -6.02
N ILE A 221 -6.97 7.08 -4.81
CA ILE A 221 -7.81 7.30 -3.62
C ILE A 221 -7.97 8.79 -3.30
N SER A 222 -6.89 9.58 -3.34
CA SER A 222 -6.96 11.03 -3.11
C SER A 222 -7.91 11.71 -4.09
N LYS A 223 -7.82 11.38 -5.39
CA LYS A 223 -8.75 11.92 -6.39
C LYS A 223 -10.19 11.58 -6.04
N GLU A 224 -10.50 10.32 -5.75
CA GLU A 224 -11.87 9.90 -5.42
C GLU A 224 -12.45 10.61 -4.18
N ILE A 225 -11.59 10.91 -3.19
CA ILE A 225 -11.97 11.71 -2.02
C ILE A 225 -12.19 13.17 -2.43
N GLU A 226 -11.28 13.77 -3.19
CA GLU A 226 -11.35 15.17 -3.63
C GLU A 226 -12.59 15.48 -4.48
N HIS A 227 -13.06 14.51 -5.27
CA HIS A 227 -14.28 14.63 -6.08
C HIS A 227 -15.56 14.66 -5.24
N LYS A 228 -15.51 14.33 -3.94
CA LYS A 228 -16.68 14.47 -3.06
C LYS A 228 -16.93 15.94 -2.73
N THR A 229 -18.19 16.32 -2.71
CA THR A 229 -18.59 17.73 -2.61
C THR A 229 -18.48 18.25 -1.18
N THR A 230 -18.99 17.47 -0.23
CA THR A 230 -19.05 17.88 1.18
C THR A 230 -17.94 17.22 2.00
N LEU A 231 -17.58 17.84 3.12
CA LEU A 231 -16.60 17.27 4.04
C LEU A 231 -17.07 15.94 4.63
N GLY A 232 -18.37 15.82 4.95
CA GLY A 232 -18.97 14.56 5.41
C GLY A 232 -18.84 13.43 4.39
N GLU A 233 -19.07 13.71 3.10
CA GLU A 233 -18.85 12.73 2.02
C GLU A 233 -17.37 12.32 1.92
N LYS A 234 -16.43 13.27 2.04
CA LYS A 234 -14.98 12.98 2.07
C LYS A 234 -14.60 12.05 3.22
N ILE A 235 -15.08 12.34 4.42
CA ILE A 235 -14.86 11.52 5.62
C ILE A 235 -15.45 10.11 5.43
N SER A 236 -16.66 10.02 4.88
CA SER A 236 -17.32 8.74 4.57
C SER A 236 -16.56 7.92 3.52
N ALA A 237 -16.04 8.57 2.47
CA ALA A 237 -15.21 7.94 1.46
C ALA A 237 -13.91 7.37 2.06
N VAL A 238 -13.20 8.15 2.88
CA VAL A 238 -12.00 7.67 3.60
C VAL A 238 -12.33 6.47 4.49
N CYS A 239 -13.43 6.52 5.23
CA CYS A 239 -13.88 5.40 6.07
C CYS A 239 -14.16 4.14 5.23
N SER A 240 -14.77 4.29 4.05
CA SER A 240 -15.05 3.20 3.13
C SER A 240 -13.77 2.55 2.61
N TYR A 241 -12.81 3.35 2.13
CA TYR A 241 -11.49 2.83 1.71
C TYR A 241 -10.74 2.15 2.86
N ARG A 242 -10.81 2.70 4.08
CA ARG A 242 -10.20 2.06 5.25
C ARG A 242 -10.82 0.70 5.56
N LYS A 243 -12.15 0.56 5.40
CA LYS A 243 -12.85 -0.71 5.59
C LYS A 243 -12.41 -1.72 4.53
N GLU A 244 -12.44 -1.34 3.26
CA GLU A 244 -11.99 -2.14 2.11
C GLU A 244 -10.55 -2.67 2.30
N ILE A 245 -9.60 -1.79 2.62
CA ILE A 245 -8.19 -2.16 2.83
C ILE A 245 -7.99 -2.97 4.13
N ARG A 246 -8.88 -2.85 5.12
CA ARG A 246 -8.84 -3.67 6.34
C ARG A 246 -9.29 -5.09 6.06
N VAL A 247 -10.33 -5.28 5.26
CA VAL A 247 -10.88 -6.62 4.93
C VAL A 247 -10.10 -7.35 3.85
N LEU A 248 -9.16 -6.67 3.18
CA LEU A 248 -8.31 -7.29 2.16
C LEU A 248 -7.51 -8.47 2.75
N TYR A 249 -7.94 -9.67 2.41
CA TYR A 249 -7.24 -10.91 2.68
C TYR A 249 -5.95 -10.95 1.85
N ARG A 250 -4.90 -11.51 2.44
CA ARG A 250 -3.61 -11.65 1.76
C ARG A 250 -3.47 -13.09 1.35
N GLU A 251 -3.43 -13.34 0.05
CA GLU A 251 -3.41 -14.71 -0.49
C GLU A 251 -2.06 -15.39 -0.27
N THR A 252 -0.99 -14.61 -0.33
CA THR A 252 0.37 -15.07 -0.10
C THR A 252 1.01 -14.39 1.10
N GLN A 253 1.75 -15.14 1.91
CA GLN A 253 2.55 -14.56 2.98
C GLN A 253 3.81 -13.85 2.45
N MET A 254 4.19 -14.13 1.19
CA MET A 254 5.40 -13.62 0.56
C MET A 254 5.19 -12.22 -0.02
N LEU A 255 6.12 -11.31 0.26
CA LEU A 255 6.14 -9.98 -0.36
C LEU A 255 7.02 -10.05 -1.61
N GLN A 256 6.68 -9.25 -2.62
CA GLN A 256 7.52 -9.08 -3.80
C GLN A 256 8.95 -8.68 -3.40
N PHE A 257 9.08 -7.69 -2.52
CA PHE A 257 10.37 -7.26 -1.97
C PHE A 257 10.36 -7.39 -0.46
N THR A 258 11.05 -8.41 0.06
CA THR A 258 11.10 -8.72 1.49
C THR A 258 11.62 -7.54 2.35
N ARG A 259 12.49 -6.69 1.80
CA ARG A 259 13.07 -5.53 2.51
C ARG A 259 12.22 -4.26 2.45
N LYS A 260 11.17 -4.22 1.62
CA LYS A 260 10.29 -3.04 1.47
C LYS A 260 9.05 -3.19 2.35
N PRO A 261 8.46 -2.08 2.84
CA PRO A 261 7.25 -2.14 3.64
C PRO A 261 6.06 -2.67 2.83
N ASP A 262 5.14 -3.36 3.50
CA ASP A 262 3.84 -3.75 2.93
C ASP A 262 3.03 -2.50 2.55
N ILE A 263 2.67 -2.35 1.27
CA ILE A 263 1.88 -1.22 0.76
C ILE A 263 0.56 -1.09 1.53
N ARG A 264 -0.07 -2.22 1.91
CA ARG A 264 -1.31 -2.20 2.68
C ARG A 264 -1.13 -1.49 4.01
N ARG A 265 0.01 -1.67 4.68
CA ARG A 265 0.33 -0.96 5.92
C ARG A 265 0.52 0.53 5.65
N THR A 266 1.23 0.88 4.58
CA THR A 266 1.50 2.28 4.21
C THR A 266 0.22 3.03 3.81
N ILE A 267 -0.67 2.41 3.03
CA ILE A 267 -1.98 2.97 2.66
C ILE A 267 -2.88 3.12 3.89
N LYS A 268 -2.90 2.14 4.82
CA LYS A 268 -3.62 2.28 6.09
C LYS A 268 -3.14 3.47 6.91
N LYS A 269 -1.84 3.73 6.93
CA LYS A 269 -1.26 4.91 7.59
C LYS A 269 -1.70 6.20 6.91
N PHE A 270 -1.56 6.28 5.59
CA PHE A 270 -2.03 7.41 4.79
C PHE A 270 -3.51 7.73 5.05
N LEU A 271 -4.40 6.74 4.96
CA LEU A 271 -5.84 6.95 5.20
C LEU A 271 -6.17 7.37 6.63
N ARG A 272 -5.33 6.99 7.61
CA ARG A 272 -5.48 7.47 8.99
C ARG A 272 -5.13 8.94 9.10
N GLU A 273 -4.02 9.36 8.49
CA GLU A 273 -3.57 10.75 8.45
C GLU A 273 -4.59 11.63 7.71
N GLU A 274 -5.09 11.16 6.58
CA GLU A 274 -6.14 11.83 5.80
C GLU A 274 -7.42 12.04 6.62
N LEU A 275 -7.87 11.01 7.36
CA LEU A 275 -9.04 11.14 8.22
C LEU A 275 -8.83 12.16 9.35
N LEU A 276 -7.64 12.21 9.93
CA LEU A 276 -7.32 13.19 10.99
C LEU A 276 -7.35 14.61 10.43
N LEU A 277 -6.82 14.83 9.23
CA LEU A 277 -6.86 16.11 8.55
C LEU A 277 -8.30 16.57 8.30
N LEU A 278 -9.14 15.70 7.71
CA LEU A 278 -10.53 16.05 7.40
C LEU A 278 -11.34 16.35 8.66
N ARG A 279 -11.11 15.62 9.76
CA ARG A 279 -11.76 15.90 11.05
C ARG A 279 -11.29 17.21 11.68
N ALA A 280 -10.02 17.57 11.52
CA ALA A 280 -9.53 18.87 11.96
C ALA A 280 -10.19 20.00 11.16
N MET A 281 -10.39 19.83 9.85
CA MET A 281 -11.15 20.79 9.03
C MET A 281 -12.62 20.90 9.46
N GLU A 282 -13.24 19.79 9.84
CA GLU A 282 -14.63 19.73 10.32
C GLU A 282 -14.80 20.53 11.61
N PHE A 283 -13.87 20.35 12.55
CA PHE A 283 -13.83 21.09 13.80
C PHE A 283 -13.72 22.60 13.57
N VAL A 284 -12.80 23.04 12.69
CA VAL A 284 -12.62 24.46 12.37
C VAL A 284 -13.87 25.04 11.71
N ASN A 285 -14.51 24.31 10.79
CA ASN A 285 -15.74 24.78 10.14
C ASN A 285 -16.88 24.93 11.14
N HIS A 286 -17.05 23.98 12.06
CA HIS A 286 -18.05 24.10 13.12
C HIS A 286 -17.78 25.27 14.07
N GLU A 287 -16.54 25.51 14.47
CA GLU A 287 -16.21 26.68 15.30
C GLU A 287 -16.50 28.01 14.58
N VAL A 288 -16.27 28.07 13.27
CA VAL A 288 -16.58 29.26 12.45
C VAL A 288 -18.09 29.45 12.28
N GLU A 289 -18.85 28.38 12.06
CA GLU A 289 -20.31 28.43 11.97
C GLU A 289 -20.96 28.80 13.32
N GLU A 290 -20.50 28.22 14.42
CA GLU A 290 -20.95 28.58 15.77
C GLU A 290 -20.56 30.01 16.13
N ALA A 291 -19.36 30.47 15.76
CA ALA A 291 -18.97 31.87 15.92
C ALA A 291 -19.84 32.81 15.06
N GLY A 292 -20.26 32.39 13.87
CA GLY A 292 -21.17 33.15 13.01
C GLY A 292 -22.57 33.28 13.60
N ILE A 293 -23.12 32.18 14.15
CA ILE A 293 -24.46 32.17 14.77
C ILE A 293 -24.44 32.87 16.15
N MET A 294 -23.37 32.74 16.93
CA MET A 294 -23.22 33.46 18.21
C MET A 294 -22.96 34.96 18.09
N ASN A 295 -22.64 35.46 16.89
CA ASN A 295 -22.45 36.89 16.62
C ASN A 295 -23.74 37.60 16.18
N ALA A 296 -24.89 36.91 16.11
CA ALA A 296 -26.18 37.57 15.93
C ALA A 296 -26.63 38.21 17.26
N ASN A 297 -26.50 39.53 17.38
CA ASN A 297 -27.02 40.27 18.53
C ASN A 297 -28.55 40.14 18.59
N TYR A 298 -29.08 39.54 19.67
CA TYR A 298 -30.51 39.51 19.91
C TYR A 298 -31.01 40.93 20.21
N LYS A 299 -31.89 41.44 19.35
CA LYS A 299 -32.49 42.77 19.52
C LYS A 299 -33.61 42.72 20.55
N VAL A 300 -33.45 43.44 21.66
CA VAL A 300 -34.42 43.48 22.76
C VAL A 300 -35.11 44.84 22.86
N SER A 301 -36.35 44.83 23.37
CA SER A 301 -37.15 46.03 23.60
C SER A 301 -36.69 46.86 24.80
N PHE A 302 -35.84 46.31 25.67
CA PHE A 302 -35.29 47.03 26.81
C PHE A 302 -34.17 47.99 26.40
N SER A 303 -34.06 49.12 27.09
CA SER A 303 -32.84 49.93 27.08
C SER A 303 -31.69 49.17 27.74
N VAL A 304 -30.45 49.63 27.53
CA VAL A 304 -29.26 48.99 28.15
C VAL A 304 -29.40 48.95 29.68
N LYS A 305 -30.02 49.97 30.27
CA LYS A 305 -30.22 50.04 31.73
C LYS A 305 -31.28 49.08 32.23
N GLN A 306 -32.39 48.99 31.51
CA GLN A 306 -33.47 48.06 31.84
C GLN A 306 -33.01 46.62 31.67
N LEU A 307 -32.24 46.31 30.61
CA LEU A 307 -31.69 44.99 30.38
C LEU A 307 -30.69 44.58 31.48
N ALA A 308 -29.79 45.49 31.87
CA ALA A 308 -28.84 45.23 32.94
C ALA A 308 -29.53 44.98 34.30
N PHE A 309 -30.60 45.73 34.59
CA PHE A 309 -31.41 45.52 35.79
C PHE A 309 -32.23 44.23 35.75
N PHE A 310 -32.80 43.89 34.59
CA PHE A 310 -33.52 42.63 34.40
C PHE A 310 -32.61 41.41 34.60
N VAL A 311 -31.40 41.43 34.07
CA VAL A 311 -30.40 40.37 34.31
C VAL A 311 -29.95 40.35 35.77
N HIS A 312 -29.80 41.52 36.41
CA HIS A 312 -29.53 41.60 37.84
C HIS A 312 -30.60 40.89 38.68
N LEU A 313 -31.89 41.16 38.41
CA LEU A 313 -33.01 40.49 39.08
C LEU A 313 -33.00 38.97 38.88
N GLN A 314 -32.65 38.50 37.68
CA GLN A 314 -32.55 37.05 37.42
C GLN A 314 -31.38 36.39 38.17
N MET A 315 -30.28 37.12 38.38
CA MET A 315 -29.18 36.64 39.22
C MET A 315 -29.58 36.58 40.69
N GLU A 316 -30.23 37.62 41.22
CA GLU A 316 -30.71 37.69 42.61
C GLU A 316 -31.77 36.63 42.91
N THR A 317 -32.66 36.34 41.96
CA THR A 317 -33.70 35.29 42.09
C THR A 317 -33.16 33.88 41.87
N GLY A 318 -31.86 33.72 41.56
CA GLY A 318 -31.23 32.43 41.33
C GLY A 318 -31.60 31.75 40.00
N ILE A 319 -32.28 32.46 39.09
CA ILE A 319 -32.56 31.97 37.74
C ILE A 319 -31.26 31.89 36.92
N ILE A 320 -30.41 32.90 37.03
CA ILE A 320 -29.07 32.92 36.44
C ILE A 320 -28.03 32.67 37.54
N ILE A 321 -27.41 31.50 37.52
CA ILE A 321 -26.38 31.12 38.49
C ILE A 321 -24.99 31.35 37.87
N TRP A 322 -24.43 32.54 38.09
CA TRP A 322 -23.05 32.86 37.69
C TRP A 322 -22.16 33.15 38.88
N GLN A 323 -20.92 32.66 38.82
CA GLN A 323 -19.93 32.85 39.90
C GLN A 323 -19.43 34.30 40.01
N ARG A 324 -19.53 35.11 38.95
CA ARG A 324 -19.07 36.52 38.94
C ARG A 324 -19.95 37.39 38.04
N ALA A 325 -20.45 38.51 38.55
CA ALA A 325 -21.26 39.49 37.81
C ALA A 325 -20.55 40.07 36.57
N LYS A 326 -19.22 40.04 36.52
CA LYS A 326 -18.45 40.45 35.33
C LYS A 326 -18.82 39.65 34.09
N PHE A 327 -19.05 38.33 34.21
CA PHE A 327 -19.43 37.49 33.08
C PHE A 327 -20.82 37.85 32.55
N ALA A 328 -21.72 38.30 33.42
CA ALA A 328 -23.03 38.81 33.02
C ALA A 328 -22.92 40.04 32.11
N HIS A 329 -22.09 41.00 32.49
CA HIS A 329 -21.91 42.21 31.70
C HIS A 329 -21.30 41.92 30.33
N GLN A 330 -20.32 41.01 30.28
CA GLN A 330 -19.68 40.59 29.03
C GLN A 330 -20.67 39.86 28.11
N TYR A 331 -21.50 39.00 28.70
CA TYR A 331 -22.52 38.28 27.95
C TYR A 331 -23.58 39.22 27.37
N ILE A 332 -24.08 40.17 28.17
CA ILE A 332 -25.02 41.20 27.70
C ILE A 332 -24.42 42.03 26.57
N ALA A 333 -23.18 42.49 26.74
CA ALA A 333 -22.50 43.33 25.76
C ALA A 333 -22.25 42.62 24.43
N ARG A 334 -22.03 41.30 24.45
CA ARG A 334 -21.67 40.50 23.29
C ARG A 334 -22.86 39.94 22.51
N HIS A 335 -23.98 39.68 23.18
CA HIS A 335 -25.10 38.93 22.57
C HIS A 335 -26.41 39.70 22.45
N PHE A 336 -26.48 40.93 22.98
CA PHE A 336 -27.70 41.73 22.92
C PHE A 336 -27.48 43.10 22.27
N SER A 337 -28.48 43.54 21.50
CA SER A 337 -28.63 44.91 21.01
C SER A 337 -29.97 45.46 21.50
N THR A 338 -30.08 46.78 21.64
CA THR A 338 -31.35 47.42 22.03
C THR A 338 -31.98 48.11 20.84
N VAL A 339 -33.24 48.50 20.95
CA VAL A 339 -33.92 49.32 19.92
C VAL A 339 -33.16 50.63 19.66
N GLU A 340 -32.54 51.19 20.69
CA GLU A 340 -31.83 52.49 20.64
C GLU A 340 -30.35 52.37 20.26
N ARG A 341 -29.72 51.21 20.45
CA ARG A 341 -28.29 51.00 20.21
C ARG A 341 -28.00 49.61 19.67
N ASP A 342 -27.34 49.56 18.51
CA ASP A 342 -26.96 48.30 17.86
C ASP A 342 -25.79 47.57 18.55
N SER A 343 -25.03 48.26 19.39
CA SER A 343 -23.98 47.68 20.22
C SER A 343 -24.00 48.21 21.67
N ILE A 344 -23.72 47.32 22.62
CA ILE A 344 -23.68 47.63 24.06
C ILE A 344 -22.24 47.51 24.55
N SER A 345 -21.68 48.56 25.16
CA SER A 345 -20.34 48.47 25.76
C SER A 345 -20.39 47.78 27.14
N GLU A 346 -19.35 46.98 27.47
CA GLU A 346 -19.22 46.34 28.78
C GLU A 346 -19.25 47.37 29.93
N LYS A 347 -18.67 48.56 29.71
CA LYS A 347 -18.70 49.67 30.67
C LYS A 347 -20.11 50.21 30.90
N SER A 348 -20.92 50.33 29.84
CA SER A 348 -22.31 50.76 29.94
C SER A 348 -23.19 49.72 30.65
N ALA A 349 -23.02 48.43 30.34
CA ALA A 349 -23.74 47.34 31.01
C ALA A 349 -23.39 47.28 32.50
N ARG A 350 -22.09 47.36 32.85
CA ARG A 350 -21.63 47.39 34.24
C ARG A 350 -22.19 48.58 35.03
N ASN A 351 -22.10 49.79 34.48
CA ASN A 351 -22.58 50.99 35.18
C ASN A 351 -24.09 50.94 35.41
N ALA A 352 -24.83 50.39 34.45
CA ALA A 352 -26.26 50.27 34.55
C ALA A 352 -26.74 49.12 35.44
N HIS A 353 -25.88 48.13 35.69
CA HIS A 353 -26.16 47.02 36.61
C HIS A 353 -26.14 47.43 38.09
N TYR A 354 -25.46 48.53 38.44
CA TYR A 354 -25.37 49.01 39.83
C TYR A 354 -26.09 50.33 40.09
N ASN A 355 -26.58 51.00 39.04
CA ASN A 355 -27.23 52.30 39.14
C ASN A 355 -28.56 52.28 38.38
N HIS A 356 -29.65 52.14 39.14
CA HIS A 356 -31.00 52.00 38.60
C HIS A 356 -31.82 53.25 38.90
N ALA A 357 -32.35 53.88 37.85
CA ALA A 357 -33.35 54.94 38.01
C ALA A 357 -34.72 54.32 38.32
N SER A 358 -35.52 55.00 39.14
CA SER A 358 -36.87 54.54 39.52
C SER A 358 -37.79 54.32 38.31
N GLU A 359 -37.57 55.06 37.22
CA GLU A 359 -38.30 54.91 35.95
C GLU A 359 -37.94 53.62 35.20
N ASP A 360 -36.67 53.22 35.19
CA ASP A 360 -36.21 51.98 34.55
C ASP A 360 -36.74 50.74 35.29
N ILE A 361 -36.78 50.81 36.63
CA ILE A 361 -37.35 49.76 37.48
C ILE A 361 -38.83 49.55 37.15
N LYS A 362 -39.62 50.62 37.06
CA LYS A 362 -41.06 50.54 36.72
C LYS A 362 -41.30 49.86 35.36
N LYS A 363 -40.46 50.16 34.35
CA LYS A 363 -40.57 49.53 33.03
C LYS A 363 -40.23 48.04 33.05
N VAL A 364 -39.22 47.63 33.81
CA VAL A 364 -38.88 46.20 33.98
C VAL A 364 -40.00 45.46 34.73
N ILE A 365 -40.55 46.06 35.80
CA ILE A 365 -41.70 45.50 36.53
C ILE A 365 -42.91 45.34 35.61
N ALA A 366 -43.24 46.34 34.79
CA ALA A 366 -44.35 46.24 33.85
C ALA A 366 -44.19 45.07 32.88
N LYS A 367 -42.98 44.86 32.33
CA LYS A 367 -42.68 43.71 31.47
C LYS A 367 -42.71 42.37 32.19
N LEU A 368 -42.25 42.30 33.44
CA LEU A 368 -42.38 41.10 34.27
C LEU A 368 -43.85 40.77 34.56
N SER A 369 -44.68 41.78 34.83
CA SER A 369 -46.12 41.61 35.03
C SER A 369 -46.83 41.15 33.75
N GLU A 370 -46.46 41.67 32.59
CA GLU A 370 -46.94 41.16 31.30
C GLU A 370 -46.54 39.69 31.10
N MET A 371 -45.29 39.32 31.42
CA MET A 371 -44.85 37.92 31.36
C MET A 371 -45.62 37.02 32.31
N LEU A 372 -45.93 37.49 33.52
CA LEU A 372 -46.73 36.75 34.50
C LEU A 372 -48.17 36.57 34.03
N ALA A 373 -48.80 37.61 33.51
CA ALA A 373 -50.15 37.54 32.95
C ALA A 373 -50.20 36.56 31.77
N LEU A 374 -49.21 36.62 30.85
CA LEU A 374 -49.09 35.66 29.75
C LEU A 374 -48.91 34.22 30.23
N ALA A 375 -48.15 34.02 31.30
CA ALA A 375 -47.99 32.70 31.91
C ALA A 375 -49.33 32.20 32.45
N GLN A 376 -50.06 33.03 33.21
CA GLN A 376 -51.36 32.68 33.80
C GLN A 376 -52.49 32.48 32.79
N GLU A 377 -52.45 33.17 31.65
CA GLU A 377 -53.47 33.04 30.60
C GLU A 377 -53.23 31.84 29.67
N ARG A 378 -51.97 31.42 29.49
CA ARG A 378 -51.60 30.41 28.48
C ARG A 378 -51.16 29.06 29.04
N TYR A 379 -50.77 28.99 30.31
CA TYR A 379 -50.27 27.79 30.98
C TYR A 379 -50.88 27.67 32.38
#